data_AF-A0A067EI23-F1
#
_entry.id   AF-A0A067EI23-F1
#
_cell.length_a   1.000
_cell.length_b   1.000
_cell.length_c   1.000
_cell.angle_alpha   90.00
_cell.angle_beta   90.00
_cell.angle_gamma   90.00
#
_symmetry.space_group_name_H-M   'P 1'
#
loop_
_entity.id
_entity.type
_entity.pdbx_description
1 polymer ?
#
loop_
_entity_poly.entity_id
_entity_poly.type
_entity_poly.pdbx_seq_one_letter_code
_entity_poly.pdbx_strand_id
1 'polypeptide(L)'
;MHEKDDVDLDQQNAFMTETAEDPPDLITPLLRYQKEWLAWALKQEESAIRGGILADEMGMGKTIQAIALVLAKREIRGTIGELDASSSSSTGLLGIKATLVICPVAAVTQWVSEINRFTSVGSTKVLIYHGSNRERSAKQFSEFDFVITTYSIIEADYRKHVMPPKQKCQYCGKSFYQKKLVVHLKYFCGPSAVRTEKQSKQEKKKMKSSVYEGYPGKKNGKKSSVGGVQKPSGGKSPLHSLKWERIILDEAHFIKDRRSNTAKAVLALESSYKWALSGTPLQNRVGELYSLVRFLQITPYSYYFCKDCDCKVLDY
;
A
#
# COMPACT_ATOMS: atom_id res chain seq x y z
N MET A 1 2.37 -54.52 -19.64
CA MET A 1 1.15 -53.90 -19.10
C MET A 1 1.58 -52.84 -18.10
N HIS A 2 1.85 -51.63 -18.59
CA HIS A 2 2.02 -50.40 -17.83
C HIS A 2 1.96 -49.27 -18.86
N GLU A 3 0.73 -48.93 -19.26
CA GLU A 3 0.44 -47.68 -19.95
C GLU A 3 0.75 -46.53 -18.98
N LYS A 4 1.49 -45.54 -19.48
CA LYS A 4 1.61 -44.24 -18.85
C LYS A 4 0.43 -43.42 -19.38
N ASP A 5 -0.51 -43.12 -18.49
CA ASP A 5 -1.47 -42.05 -18.72
C ASP A 5 -0.72 -40.72 -18.68
N ASP A 6 -0.21 -40.29 -19.83
CA ASP A 6 0.14 -38.89 -20.04
C ASP A 6 -1.18 -38.10 -20.05
N VAL A 7 -1.47 -37.46 -18.91
CA VAL A 7 -2.61 -36.55 -18.77
C VAL A 7 -2.37 -35.35 -19.66
N ASP A 8 -3.06 -35.35 -20.81
CA ASP A 8 -3.10 -34.26 -21.78
C ASP A 8 -3.71 -33.00 -21.16
N LEU A 9 -2.84 -32.08 -20.71
CA LEU A 9 -3.20 -30.80 -20.08
C LEU A 9 -3.85 -29.82 -21.07
N ASP A 10 -3.82 -30.10 -22.38
CA ASP A 10 -4.33 -29.18 -23.39
C ASP A 10 -5.87 -29.27 -23.55
N GLN A 11 -6.50 -30.36 -23.07
CA GLN A 11 -7.96 -30.53 -23.17
C GLN A 11 -8.78 -29.71 -22.17
N GLN A 12 -8.15 -29.06 -21.18
CA GLN A 12 -8.86 -28.19 -20.23
C GLN A 12 -9.11 -26.76 -20.76
N ASN A 13 -8.46 -26.36 -21.86
CA ASN A 13 -8.63 -25.03 -22.44
C ASN A 13 -9.88 -24.87 -23.34
N ALA A 14 -10.65 -25.94 -23.55
CA ALA A 14 -11.90 -25.89 -24.31
C ALA A 14 -13.14 -25.54 -23.47
N PHE A 15 -12.98 -25.18 -22.20
CA PHE A 15 -14.02 -24.47 -21.47
C PHE A 15 -14.06 -23.05 -22.04
N MET A 16 -15.12 -22.68 -22.77
CA MET A 16 -15.32 -21.29 -23.19
C MET A 16 -15.29 -20.42 -21.92
N THR A 17 -14.15 -19.78 -21.67
CA THR A 17 -13.94 -18.99 -20.48
C THR A 17 -14.83 -17.76 -20.62
N GLU A 18 -15.70 -17.54 -19.64
CA GLU A 18 -16.67 -16.45 -19.67
C GLU A 18 -15.94 -15.11 -19.83
N THR A 19 -16.40 -14.28 -20.77
CA THR A 19 -15.87 -12.95 -21.05
C THR A 19 -16.84 -11.88 -20.60
N ALA A 20 -16.33 -10.76 -20.12
CA ALA A 20 -17.14 -9.57 -19.85
C ALA A 20 -17.14 -8.63 -21.06
N GLU A 21 -18.24 -7.91 -21.25
CA GLU A 21 -18.31 -6.84 -22.24
C GLU A 21 -17.46 -5.64 -21.83
N ASP A 22 -17.08 -4.83 -22.83
CA ASP A 22 -16.33 -3.61 -22.59
C ASP A 22 -17.20 -2.59 -21.85
N PRO A 23 -16.72 -1.94 -20.78
CA PRO A 23 -17.47 -0.86 -20.13
C PRO A 23 -17.75 0.28 -21.13
N PRO A 24 -18.93 0.91 -21.11
CA PRO A 24 -19.34 1.90 -22.13
C PRO A 24 -18.46 3.15 -22.13
N ASP A 25 -17.87 3.49 -20.98
CA ASP A 25 -16.96 4.63 -20.84
C ASP A 25 -15.52 4.31 -21.28
N LEU A 26 -15.22 3.07 -21.67
CA LEU A 26 -13.92 2.63 -22.14
C LEU A 26 -13.83 2.82 -23.67
N ILE A 27 -12.98 3.74 -24.12
CA ILE A 27 -12.80 4.05 -25.55
C ILE A 27 -12.01 2.95 -26.26
N THR A 28 -11.05 2.35 -25.57
CA THR A 28 -10.15 1.35 -26.16
C THR A 28 -10.70 -0.06 -25.89
N PRO A 29 -11.02 -0.84 -26.94
CA PRO A 29 -11.59 -2.17 -26.76
C PRO A 29 -10.58 -3.11 -26.06
N LEU A 30 -11.07 -3.93 -25.13
CA LEU A 30 -10.24 -4.89 -24.44
C LEU A 30 -9.87 -6.07 -25.35
N LEU A 31 -8.64 -6.55 -25.21
CA LEU A 31 -8.23 -7.81 -25.82
C LEU A 31 -8.97 -8.98 -25.15
N ARG A 32 -9.12 -10.10 -25.85
CA ARG A 32 -9.89 -11.25 -25.35
C ARG A 32 -9.46 -11.69 -23.94
N TYR A 33 -8.17 -11.87 -23.69
CA TYR A 33 -7.66 -12.25 -22.36
C TYR A 33 -7.94 -11.19 -21.29
N GLN A 34 -8.05 -9.91 -21.67
CA GLN A 34 -8.41 -8.83 -20.76
C GLN A 34 -9.90 -8.88 -20.42
N LYS A 35 -10.76 -9.29 -21.37
CA LYS A 35 -12.20 -9.54 -21.13
C LYS A 35 -12.44 -10.77 -20.24
N GLU A 36 -11.66 -11.83 -20.46
CA GLU A 36 -11.66 -13.03 -19.60
C GLU A 36 -11.23 -12.67 -18.18
N TRP A 37 -10.15 -11.89 -18.04
CA TRP A 37 -9.72 -11.38 -16.73
C TRP A 37 -10.78 -10.48 -16.08
N LEU A 38 -11.42 -9.58 -16.84
CA LEU A 38 -12.45 -8.69 -16.31
C LEU A 38 -13.65 -9.47 -15.75
N ALA A 39 -14.13 -10.47 -16.48
CA ALA A 39 -15.19 -11.36 -16.00
C ALA A 39 -14.79 -12.08 -14.71
N TRP A 40 -13.57 -12.63 -14.68
CA TRP A 40 -13.05 -13.27 -13.48
C TRP A 40 -12.93 -12.28 -12.31
N ALA A 41 -12.41 -11.09 -12.54
CA ALA A 41 -12.20 -10.08 -11.51
C ALA A 41 -13.52 -9.59 -10.91
N LEU A 42 -14.56 -9.38 -11.73
CA LEU A 42 -15.90 -9.01 -11.26
C LEU A 42 -16.49 -10.08 -10.34
N LYS A 43 -16.37 -11.36 -10.69
CA LYS A 43 -16.79 -12.49 -9.83
C LYS A 43 -15.94 -12.59 -8.57
N GLN A 44 -14.64 -12.33 -8.71
CA GLN A 44 -13.69 -12.43 -7.61
C GLN A 44 -13.92 -11.35 -6.54
N GLU A 45 -14.42 -10.17 -6.92
CA GLU A 45 -14.84 -9.15 -5.97
C GLU A 45 -16.06 -9.58 -5.13
N GLU A 46 -16.94 -10.42 -5.67
CA GLU A 46 -18.06 -11.00 -4.92
C GLU A 46 -17.68 -12.23 -4.08
N SER A 47 -16.46 -12.74 -4.25
CA SER A 47 -15.96 -13.86 -3.45
C SER A 47 -15.66 -13.45 -2.00
N ALA A 48 -15.36 -14.43 -1.14
CA ALA A 48 -14.92 -14.18 0.24
C ALA A 48 -13.61 -13.37 0.33
N ILE A 49 -12.75 -13.42 -0.70
CA ILE A 49 -11.46 -12.72 -0.73
C ILE A 49 -11.63 -11.26 -1.15
N ARG A 50 -12.64 -10.96 -1.97
CA ARG A 50 -12.96 -9.60 -2.45
C ARG A 50 -11.79 -8.94 -3.19
N GLY A 51 -11.10 -9.70 -4.03
CA GLY A 51 -9.98 -9.23 -4.82
C GLY A 51 -8.93 -10.30 -5.09
N GLY A 52 -7.72 -9.90 -5.47
CA GLY A 52 -6.68 -10.83 -5.88
C GLY A 52 -5.37 -10.21 -6.36
N ILE A 53 -4.55 -11.04 -7.00
CA ILE A 53 -3.28 -10.64 -7.60
C ILE A 53 -3.43 -10.75 -9.12
N LEU A 54 -3.17 -9.65 -9.83
CA LEU A 54 -3.01 -9.62 -11.28
C LEU A 54 -1.52 -9.70 -11.59
N ALA A 55 -1.10 -10.89 -12.03
CA ALA A 55 0.31 -11.26 -12.18
C ALA A 55 0.80 -11.37 -13.63
N ASP A 56 0.10 -10.71 -14.57
CA ASP A 56 0.44 -10.74 -15.99
C ASP A 56 1.83 -10.13 -16.26
N GLU A 57 2.48 -10.57 -17.34
CA GLU A 57 3.78 -10.07 -17.77
C GLU A 57 3.76 -8.54 -18.00
N MET A 58 4.92 -7.91 -17.89
CA MET A 58 5.06 -6.48 -18.21
C MET A 58 4.69 -6.26 -19.68
N GLY A 59 3.82 -5.28 -19.95
CA GLY A 59 3.33 -4.99 -21.31
C GLY A 59 1.97 -5.58 -21.66
N MET A 60 1.41 -6.49 -20.85
CA MET A 60 0.09 -7.10 -21.10
C MET A 60 -1.13 -6.20 -20.75
N GLY A 61 -0.90 -4.94 -20.38
CA GLY A 61 -1.99 -4.00 -20.12
C GLY A 61 -2.68 -4.16 -18.76
N LYS A 62 -1.93 -4.46 -17.69
CA LYS A 62 -2.49 -4.53 -16.32
C LYS A 62 -3.25 -3.28 -15.89
N THR A 63 -2.77 -2.11 -16.33
CA THR A 63 -3.41 -0.83 -16.03
C THR A 63 -4.78 -0.71 -16.70
N ILE A 64 -4.91 -1.06 -17.99
CA ILE A 64 -6.20 -0.99 -18.69
C ILE A 64 -7.20 -2.00 -18.11
N GLN A 65 -6.75 -3.20 -17.74
CA GLN A 65 -7.55 -4.19 -17.02
C GLN A 65 -8.09 -3.60 -15.69
N ALA A 66 -7.22 -2.99 -14.88
CA ALA A 66 -7.62 -2.36 -13.62
C ALA A 66 -8.59 -1.18 -13.82
N ILE A 67 -8.39 -0.34 -14.84
CA ILE A 67 -9.32 0.75 -15.18
C ILE A 67 -10.67 0.18 -15.60
N ALA A 68 -10.68 -0.83 -16.46
CA ALA A 68 -11.92 -1.46 -16.93
C ALA A 68 -12.73 -2.07 -15.76
N LEU A 69 -12.07 -2.68 -14.78
CA LEU A 69 -12.74 -3.20 -13.58
C LEU A 69 -13.45 -2.09 -12.79
N VAL A 70 -12.81 -0.94 -12.62
CA VAL A 70 -13.42 0.20 -11.91
C VAL A 70 -14.63 0.73 -12.66
N LEU A 71 -14.53 0.86 -13.99
CA LEU A 71 -15.64 1.33 -14.84
C LEU A 71 -16.82 0.34 -14.86
N ALA A 72 -16.55 -0.96 -15.06
CA ALA A 72 -17.57 -2.00 -15.06
C ALA A 72 -18.34 -2.03 -13.73
N LYS A 73 -17.62 -1.96 -12.60
CA LYS A 73 -18.26 -1.96 -11.28
C LYS A 73 -19.11 -0.72 -11.04
N ARG A 74 -18.65 0.44 -11.52
CA ARG A 74 -19.41 1.70 -11.46
C ARG A 74 -20.72 1.62 -12.23
N GLU A 75 -20.70 1.03 -13.42
CA GLU A 75 -21.88 0.84 -14.25
C GLU A 75 -22.91 -0.09 -13.60
N ILE A 76 -22.45 -1.28 -13.13
CA ILE A 76 -23.31 -2.25 -12.42
C ILE A 76 -24.00 -1.58 -11.21
N ARG A 77 -23.30 -0.68 -10.51
CA ARG A 77 -23.90 0.09 -9.43
C ARG A 77 -24.94 1.11 -9.92
N GLY A 78 -24.65 1.78 -11.04
CA GLY A 78 -25.58 2.73 -11.66
C GLY A 78 -26.89 2.09 -12.11
N THR A 79 -26.85 0.84 -12.55
CA THR A 79 -28.04 0.08 -13.00
C THR A 79 -28.85 -0.52 -11.86
N ILE A 80 -28.20 -0.99 -10.78
CA ILE A 80 -28.88 -1.62 -9.63
C ILE A 80 -29.51 -0.59 -8.67
N GLY A 81 -29.12 0.69 -8.76
CA GLY A 81 -29.64 1.76 -7.89
C GLY A 81 -29.02 1.74 -6.49
N GLU A 82 -28.85 2.92 -5.89
CA GLU A 82 -28.16 3.12 -4.60
C GLU A 82 -28.94 2.55 -3.39
N LEU A 83 -28.92 1.23 -3.18
CA LEU A 83 -29.50 0.62 -1.97
C LEU A 83 -28.52 0.51 -0.78
N ASP A 84 -27.24 0.86 -0.94
CA ASP A 84 -26.20 0.60 0.06
C ASP A 84 -25.45 1.85 0.58
N ALA A 85 -26.10 3.01 0.62
CA ALA A 85 -25.46 4.23 1.14
C ALA A 85 -25.36 4.31 2.69
N SER A 86 -25.91 3.34 3.42
CA SER A 86 -25.96 3.36 4.89
C SER A 86 -25.61 2.02 5.56
N SER A 87 -24.71 1.23 4.98
CA SER A 87 -24.04 0.17 5.73
C SER A 87 -22.87 0.77 6.51
N SER A 88 -23.18 1.29 7.71
CA SER A 88 -22.19 1.62 8.73
C SER A 88 -21.25 0.43 8.89
N SER A 89 -19.99 0.56 8.50
CA SER A 89 -19.01 -0.50 8.73
C SER A 89 -18.85 -0.71 10.24
N SER A 90 -18.61 -1.95 10.65
CA SER A 90 -18.27 -2.29 12.03
C SER A 90 -17.07 -1.50 12.58
N THR A 91 -16.27 -0.87 11.70
CA THR A 91 -15.10 -0.05 12.04
C THR A 91 -15.38 1.44 12.26
N GLY A 92 -16.61 1.91 12.00
CA GLY A 92 -17.02 3.31 12.23
C GLY A 92 -16.37 4.34 11.30
N LEU A 93 -15.70 3.91 10.23
CA LEU A 93 -15.11 4.79 9.22
C LEU A 93 -16.13 5.21 8.15
N LEU A 94 -15.94 6.40 7.58
CA LEU A 94 -16.72 6.85 6.42
C LEU A 94 -16.29 6.04 5.18
N GLY A 95 -17.23 5.25 4.64
CA GLY A 95 -17.07 4.54 3.38
C GLY A 95 -17.20 5.47 2.18
N ILE A 96 -16.27 5.39 1.23
CA ILE A 96 -16.33 6.15 -0.02
C ILE A 96 -16.22 5.24 -1.24
N LYS A 97 -16.80 5.69 -2.34
CA LYS A 97 -16.87 4.99 -3.63
C LYS A 97 -15.62 5.15 -4.52
N ALA A 98 -14.57 5.75 -3.98
CA ALA A 98 -13.34 6.02 -4.73
C ALA A 98 -12.41 4.80 -4.71
N THR A 99 -11.68 4.61 -5.81
CA THR A 99 -10.58 3.66 -5.92
C THR A 99 -9.25 4.36 -5.59
N LEU A 100 -8.55 3.87 -4.58
CA LEU A 100 -7.20 4.33 -4.22
C LEU A 100 -6.15 3.51 -4.99
N VAL A 101 -5.41 4.17 -5.87
CA VAL A 101 -4.27 3.58 -6.57
C VAL A 101 -2.98 4.01 -5.86
N ILE A 102 -2.17 3.04 -5.45
CA ILE A 102 -0.87 3.25 -4.83
C ILE A 102 0.20 2.72 -5.78
N CYS A 103 0.99 3.62 -6.35
CA CYS A 103 1.98 3.28 -7.36
C CYS A 103 3.37 3.89 -7.04
N PRO A 104 4.43 3.45 -7.72
CA PRO A 104 5.71 4.17 -7.70
C PRO A 104 5.54 5.61 -8.19
N VAL A 105 6.40 6.52 -7.73
CA VAL A 105 6.35 7.95 -8.11
C VAL A 105 6.42 8.13 -9.63
N ALA A 106 7.24 7.32 -10.31
CA ALA A 106 7.39 7.37 -11.76
C ALA A 106 6.12 6.95 -12.53
N ALA A 107 5.26 6.13 -11.91
CA ALA A 107 4.03 5.63 -12.55
C ALA A 107 2.83 6.57 -12.37
N VAL A 108 2.91 7.60 -11.50
CA VAL A 108 1.78 8.49 -11.20
C VAL A 108 1.26 9.18 -12.46
N THR A 109 2.17 9.79 -13.24
CA THR A 109 1.79 10.48 -14.48
C THR A 109 1.32 9.51 -15.55
N GLN A 110 1.85 8.29 -15.55
CA GLN A 110 1.44 7.23 -16.47
C GLN A 110 0.00 6.80 -16.20
N TRP A 111 -0.36 6.50 -14.95
CA TRP A 111 -1.74 6.17 -14.57
C TRP A 111 -2.73 7.25 -14.99
N VAL A 112 -2.41 8.53 -14.75
CA VAL A 112 -3.28 9.65 -15.15
C VAL A 112 -3.43 9.70 -16.68
N SER A 113 -2.32 9.54 -17.40
CA SER A 113 -2.32 9.54 -18.87
C SER A 113 -3.13 8.38 -19.44
N GLU A 114 -3.02 7.20 -18.85
CA GLU A 114 -3.75 6.00 -19.26
C GLU A 114 -5.25 6.10 -18.95
N ILE A 115 -5.64 6.61 -17.79
CA ILE A 115 -7.07 6.88 -17.49
C ILE A 115 -7.65 7.86 -18.52
N ASN A 116 -6.95 8.97 -18.77
CA ASN A 116 -7.42 9.96 -19.75
C ASN A 116 -7.45 9.41 -21.19
N ARG A 117 -6.53 8.50 -21.53
CA ARG A 117 -6.46 7.89 -22.86
C ARG A 117 -7.55 6.84 -23.08
N PHE A 118 -7.83 6.04 -22.07
CA PHE A 118 -8.73 4.89 -22.19
C PHE A 118 -10.18 5.24 -21.87
N THR A 119 -10.47 6.39 -21.25
CA THR A 119 -11.82 6.76 -20.84
C THR A 119 -12.38 7.98 -21.58
N SER A 120 -13.70 7.99 -21.78
CA SER A 120 -14.44 9.13 -22.35
C SER A 120 -14.13 10.44 -21.62
N VAL A 121 -13.91 11.51 -22.38
CA VAL A 121 -13.51 12.82 -21.81
C VAL A 121 -14.56 13.30 -20.82
N GLY A 122 -14.16 13.50 -19.56
CA GLY A 122 -15.04 13.95 -18.49
C GLY A 122 -15.88 12.86 -17.81
N SER A 123 -15.79 11.60 -18.25
CA SER A 123 -16.52 10.49 -17.62
C SER A 123 -15.86 9.99 -16.33
N THR A 124 -14.59 10.32 -16.10
CA THR A 124 -13.83 9.93 -14.90
C THR A 124 -13.19 11.13 -14.21
N LYS A 125 -13.27 11.16 -12.88
CA LYS A 125 -12.64 12.19 -12.03
C LYS A 125 -11.44 11.60 -11.33
N VAL A 126 -10.26 12.19 -11.56
CA VAL A 126 -8.98 11.71 -11.03
C VAL A 126 -8.34 12.78 -10.13
N LEU A 127 -7.93 12.38 -8.93
CA LEU A 127 -7.14 13.20 -8.00
C LEU A 127 -5.72 12.65 -7.87
N ILE A 128 -4.73 13.50 -8.06
CA ILE A 128 -3.33 13.19 -7.74
C ILE A 128 -3.04 13.64 -6.31
N TYR A 129 -2.96 12.70 -5.38
CA TYR A 129 -2.59 12.95 -3.98
C TYR A 129 -1.07 12.84 -3.80
N HIS A 130 -0.33 13.87 -4.24
CA HIS A 130 1.14 13.94 -4.13
C HIS A 130 1.64 15.37 -3.88
N GLY A 131 2.88 15.54 -3.39
CA GLY A 131 3.50 16.86 -3.21
C GLY A 131 3.14 17.59 -1.92
N SER A 132 3.57 18.85 -1.74
CA SER A 132 3.40 19.60 -0.47
C SER A 132 2.02 20.23 -0.28
N ASN A 133 1.30 20.54 -1.38
CA ASN A 133 -0.04 21.15 -1.38
C ASN A 133 -1.15 20.10 -1.55
N ARG A 134 -1.02 18.97 -0.86
CA ARG A 134 -2.07 17.93 -0.90
C ARG A 134 -3.31 18.39 -0.17
N GLU A 135 -4.44 18.01 -0.73
CA GLU A 135 -5.75 18.14 -0.11
C GLU A 135 -5.74 17.49 1.28
N ARG A 136 -6.40 18.10 2.27
CA ARG A 136 -6.34 17.61 3.67
C ARG A 136 -7.68 17.09 4.15
N SER A 137 -8.74 17.31 3.38
CA SER A 137 -10.09 16.90 3.75
C SER A 137 -10.43 15.52 3.22
N ALA A 138 -10.70 14.57 4.14
CA ALA A 138 -11.14 13.23 3.79
C ALA A 138 -12.47 13.23 3.01
N LYS A 139 -13.35 14.22 3.25
CA LYS A 139 -14.66 14.31 2.61
C LYS A 139 -14.59 14.60 1.11
N GLN A 140 -13.52 15.22 0.62
CA GLN A 140 -13.43 15.57 -0.80
C GLN A 140 -13.04 14.37 -1.67
N PHE A 141 -12.48 13.30 -1.08
CA PHE A 141 -12.14 12.09 -1.84
C PHE A 141 -13.36 11.38 -2.43
N SER A 142 -14.57 11.59 -1.88
CA SER A 142 -15.79 10.99 -2.42
C SER A 142 -16.24 11.58 -3.76
N GLU A 143 -15.67 12.73 -4.16
CA GLU A 143 -16.00 13.37 -5.44
C GLU A 143 -15.24 12.75 -6.63
N PHE A 144 -14.25 11.90 -6.36
CA PHE A 144 -13.36 11.32 -7.37
C PHE A 144 -13.61 9.82 -7.54
N ASP A 145 -13.45 9.33 -8.77
CA ASP A 145 -13.45 7.90 -9.06
C ASP A 145 -12.09 7.28 -8.72
N PHE A 146 -11.01 8.01 -9.02
CA PHE A 146 -9.62 7.59 -8.76
C PHE A 146 -8.90 8.59 -7.87
N VAL A 147 -8.24 8.09 -6.84
CA VAL A 147 -7.24 8.84 -6.06
C VAL A 147 -5.91 8.12 -6.24
N ILE A 148 -4.95 8.79 -6.88
CA ILE A 148 -3.62 8.23 -7.15
C ILE A 148 -2.63 8.81 -6.15
N THR A 149 -1.92 7.94 -5.44
CA THR A 149 -0.89 8.31 -4.48
C THR A 149 0.32 7.40 -4.62
N THR A 150 1.35 7.64 -3.82
CA THR A 150 2.57 6.86 -3.84
C THR A 150 2.84 6.19 -2.50
N TYR A 151 3.60 5.09 -2.55
CA TYR A 151 4.06 4.37 -1.36
C TYR A 151 4.75 5.29 -0.34
N SER A 152 5.54 6.26 -0.81
CA SER A 152 6.26 7.19 0.06
C SER A 152 5.33 8.18 0.77
N ILE A 153 4.25 8.61 0.10
CA ILE A 153 3.24 9.48 0.71
C ILE A 153 2.41 8.72 1.74
N ILE A 154 1.97 7.51 1.43
CA ILE A 154 1.26 6.64 2.37
C ILE A 154 2.09 6.41 3.64
N GLU A 155 3.36 6.06 3.48
CA GLU A 155 4.27 5.88 4.61
C GLU A 155 4.48 7.17 5.41
N ALA A 156 4.69 8.30 4.74
CA ALA A 156 4.91 9.58 5.40
C ALA A 156 3.69 10.03 6.22
N ASP A 157 2.50 9.91 5.64
CA ASP A 157 1.24 10.27 6.28
C ASP A 157 0.94 9.34 7.46
N TYR A 158 1.17 8.03 7.31
CA TYR A 158 1.04 7.05 8.38
C TYR A 158 2.00 7.33 9.54
N ARG A 159 3.27 7.63 9.23
CA ARG A 159 4.28 7.94 10.25
C ARG A 159 3.95 9.21 11.04
N LYS A 160 3.36 10.21 10.39
CA LYS A 160 3.05 11.50 11.01
C LYS A 160 1.82 11.43 11.93
N HIS A 161 0.83 10.63 11.57
CA HIS A 161 -0.49 10.66 12.20
C HIS A 161 -0.82 9.40 13.01
N VAL A 162 -0.27 8.25 12.64
CA VAL A 162 -0.64 6.95 13.24
C VAL A 162 0.49 6.38 14.10
N MET A 163 1.75 6.58 13.73
CA MET A 163 2.86 6.08 14.55
C MET A 163 3.11 6.93 15.80
N PRO A 164 3.42 6.32 16.96
CA PRO A 164 3.73 7.05 18.17
C PRO A 164 5.00 7.90 17.96
N PRO A 165 5.06 9.12 18.53
CA PRO A 165 6.20 10.00 18.36
C PRO A 165 7.47 9.37 18.92
N LYS A 166 8.60 9.62 18.23
CA LYS A 166 9.91 9.20 18.73
C LYS A 166 10.29 10.05 19.93
N GLN A 167 10.87 9.41 20.93
CA GLN A 167 11.42 10.07 22.11
C GLN A 167 12.94 10.21 21.96
N LYS A 168 13.47 11.37 22.37
CA LYS A 168 14.92 11.62 22.38
C LYS A 168 15.54 10.91 23.59
N CYS A 169 16.64 10.20 23.35
CA CYS A 169 17.51 9.70 24.40
C CYS A 169 18.14 10.88 25.14
N GLN A 170 18.02 10.90 26.46
CA GLN A 170 18.52 11.99 27.31
C GLN A 170 20.06 12.10 27.29
N TYR A 171 20.77 11.00 26.99
CA TYR A 171 22.23 10.94 27.04
C TYR A 171 22.92 11.24 25.71
N CYS A 172 22.38 10.76 24.57
CA CYS A 172 23.01 10.95 23.25
C CYS A 172 22.21 11.82 22.27
N GLY A 173 21.01 12.30 22.66
CA GLY A 173 20.14 13.12 21.83
C GLY A 173 19.47 12.41 20.64
N LYS A 174 19.81 11.14 20.36
CA LYS A 174 19.21 10.36 19.26
C LYS A 174 17.74 10.03 19.55
N SER A 175 16.89 10.01 18.52
CA SER A 175 15.44 9.77 18.65
C SER A 175 15.05 8.32 18.33
N PHE A 176 14.28 7.68 19.21
CA PHE A 176 13.87 6.29 19.10
C PHE A 176 12.38 6.11 19.40
N TYR A 177 11.74 5.08 18.83
CA TYR A 177 10.44 4.63 19.34
C TYR A 177 10.61 3.97 20.70
N GLN A 178 9.58 4.03 21.56
CA GLN A 178 9.64 3.55 22.95
C GLN A 178 10.35 2.20 23.12
N LYS A 179 9.92 1.16 22.38
CA LYS A 179 10.52 -0.18 22.46
C LYS A 179 12.03 -0.17 22.14
N LYS A 180 12.46 0.61 21.13
CA LYS A 180 13.87 0.74 20.77
C LYS A 180 14.64 1.64 21.74
N LEU A 181 13.99 2.64 22.35
CA LEU A 181 14.60 3.49 23.36
C LEU A 181 14.97 2.66 24.60
N VAL A 182 14.08 1.79 25.05
CA VAL A 182 14.33 0.88 26.18
C VAL A 182 15.55 -0.01 25.90
N VAL A 183 15.61 -0.62 24.71
CA VAL A 183 16.77 -1.44 24.30
C VAL A 183 18.04 -0.59 24.19
N HIS A 184 17.95 0.62 23.64
CA HIS A 184 19.08 1.55 23.53
C HIS A 184 19.64 1.93 24.90
N LEU A 185 18.77 2.28 25.85
CA LEU A 185 19.14 2.64 27.21
C LEU A 185 19.73 1.46 28.00
N LYS A 186 19.25 0.24 27.71
CA LYS A 186 19.71 -0.97 28.39
C LYS A 186 21.09 -1.46 27.92
N TYR A 187 21.41 -1.32 26.63
CA TYR A 187 22.59 -1.97 26.04
C TYR A 187 23.61 -1.02 25.42
N PHE A 188 23.25 0.24 25.11
CA PHE A 188 24.10 1.11 24.28
C PHE A 188 24.39 2.47 24.88
N CYS A 189 23.53 3.03 25.73
CA CYS A 189 23.63 4.42 26.17
C CYS A 189 23.00 4.63 27.55
N GLY A 190 23.61 5.46 28.39
CA GLY A 190 23.16 5.71 29.76
C GLY A 190 24.02 4.98 30.81
N PRO A 191 23.87 5.35 32.09
CA PRO A 191 24.75 4.91 33.17
C PRO A 191 24.60 3.42 33.51
N SER A 192 23.45 2.81 33.20
CA SER A 192 23.15 1.40 33.45
C SER A 192 23.30 0.51 32.22
N ALA A 193 23.90 1.02 31.13
CA ALA A 193 23.97 0.28 29.87
C ALA A 193 25.02 -0.85 29.95
N VAL A 194 24.57 -2.10 29.86
CA VAL A 194 25.46 -3.27 29.88
C VAL A 194 25.61 -3.79 28.45
N ARG A 195 26.76 -3.55 27.82
CA ARG A 195 27.04 -4.06 26.47
C ARG A 195 27.25 -5.56 26.53
N THR A 196 26.60 -6.30 25.62
CA THR A 196 26.85 -7.74 25.47
C THR A 196 28.24 -8.00 24.88
N GLU A 197 28.83 -9.16 25.16
CA GLU A 197 30.17 -9.53 24.65
C GLU A 197 30.28 -9.51 23.12
N LYS A 198 29.20 -9.78 22.40
CA LYS A 198 29.15 -9.67 20.92
C LYS A 198 29.18 -8.21 20.46
N GLN A 199 28.61 -7.29 21.23
CA GLN A 199 28.55 -5.86 20.93
C GLN A 199 29.82 -5.12 21.34
N SER A 200 30.51 -5.55 22.42
CA SER A 200 31.82 -5.00 22.80
C SER A 200 32.90 -5.29 21.76
N LYS A 201 32.77 -6.40 21.02
CA LYS A 201 33.68 -6.78 19.92
C LYS A 201 33.46 -6.00 18.62
N GLN A 202 32.33 -5.31 18.45
CA GLN A 202 32.01 -4.54 17.23
C GLN A 202 32.60 -3.12 17.21
N GLU A 203 33.16 -2.63 18.33
CA GLU A 203 33.83 -1.33 18.39
C GLU A 203 35.37 -1.45 18.23
N LYS A 204 35.86 -1.43 16.98
CA LYS A 204 37.18 -0.88 16.63
C LYS A 204 37.14 -0.19 15.25
N LYS A 205 36.52 0.99 15.20
CA LYS A 205 36.94 2.09 14.31
C LYS A 205 36.47 3.41 14.91
N LYS A 206 37.16 3.86 15.97
CA LYS A 206 37.00 5.24 16.48
C LYS A 206 37.54 6.20 15.42
N MET A 207 36.70 7.14 15.01
CA MET A 207 37.13 8.42 14.42
C MET A 207 38.17 9.05 15.36
N LYS A 208 39.37 9.33 14.84
CA LYS A 208 40.38 10.13 15.57
C LYS A 208 39.83 11.54 15.76
N SER A 209 39.86 12.02 17.01
CA SER A 209 39.82 13.43 17.33
C SER A 209 41.13 14.07 16.84
N SER A 210 41.07 14.97 15.86
CA SER A 210 42.17 15.89 15.59
C SER A 210 41.83 17.23 16.22
N VAL A 211 42.58 17.56 17.27
CA VAL A 211 42.77 18.91 17.78
C VAL A 211 43.39 19.74 16.65
N TYR A 212 42.80 20.88 16.31
CA TYR A 212 43.47 21.93 15.54
C TYR A 212 43.08 23.30 16.12
N GLU A 213 44.11 24.03 16.53
CA GLU A 213 44.12 25.44 16.89
C GLU A 213 43.68 26.32 15.71
N GLY A 214 43.17 27.51 16.03
CA GLY A 214 42.34 28.32 15.13
C GLY A 214 43.07 29.20 14.12
N TYR A 215 42.27 29.69 13.15
CA TYR A 215 42.31 31.03 12.53
C TYR A 215 40.91 31.33 11.94
N PRO A 216 40.51 32.62 11.75
CA PRO A 216 39.10 33.02 11.63
C PRO A 216 38.61 33.19 10.17
N GLY A 217 37.30 32.98 9.98
CA GLY A 217 36.55 33.32 8.75
C GLY A 217 35.65 32.15 8.30
N LYS A 218 34.39 32.30 7.87
CA LYS A 218 33.53 33.44 7.55
C LYS A 218 32.10 33.05 7.97
N LYS A 219 31.37 34.01 8.54
CA LYS A 219 29.92 33.92 8.75
C LYS A 219 29.25 33.89 7.38
N ASN A 220 28.53 32.81 7.06
CA ASN A 220 27.46 32.86 6.06
C ASN A 220 26.17 32.45 6.74
N GLY A 221 25.37 33.47 7.09
CA GLY A 221 24.02 33.28 7.57
C GLY A 221 23.16 32.69 6.46
N LYS A 222 22.57 31.54 6.72
CA LYS A 222 21.32 31.13 6.07
C LYS A 222 20.23 31.14 7.14
N LYS A 223 19.35 32.11 6.97
CA LYS A 223 18.16 32.37 7.77
C LYS A 223 17.38 31.07 7.97
N SER A 224 17.24 30.68 9.22
CA SER A 224 16.24 29.74 9.70
C SER A 224 14.86 30.35 9.46
N SER A 225 14.20 29.92 8.38
CA SER A 225 12.76 30.10 8.25
C SER A 225 12.08 29.22 9.30
N VAL A 226 11.51 29.88 10.30
CA VAL A 226 10.67 29.30 11.34
C VAL A 226 9.42 28.71 10.67
N GLY A 227 9.52 27.46 10.24
CA GLY A 227 8.37 26.66 9.81
C GLY A 227 7.71 26.08 11.05
N GLY A 228 6.55 26.61 11.42
CA GLY A 228 5.81 26.23 12.62
C GLY A 228 5.68 24.71 12.79
N VAL A 229 6.12 24.23 13.95
CA VAL A 229 5.90 22.85 14.39
C VAL A 229 4.41 22.71 14.70
N GLN A 230 3.64 22.25 13.72
CA GLN A 230 2.27 21.81 13.97
C GLN A 230 2.33 20.57 14.88
N LYS A 231 1.74 20.67 16.07
CA LYS A 231 1.54 19.54 17.00
C LYS A 231 0.90 18.36 16.24
N PRO A 232 1.30 17.10 16.52
CA PRO A 232 0.58 15.95 15.99
C PRO A 232 -0.80 15.91 16.67
N SER A 233 -1.83 16.32 15.93
CA SER A 233 -3.21 15.96 16.28
C SER A 233 -3.31 14.43 16.17
N GLY A 234 -3.63 13.74 17.27
CA GLY A 234 -3.68 12.29 17.37
C GLY A 234 -4.83 11.61 16.60
N GLY A 235 -5.09 12.04 15.36
CA GLY A 235 -6.08 11.44 14.45
C GLY A 235 -5.43 10.59 13.37
N LYS A 236 -6.18 9.65 12.77
CA LYS A 236 -5.76 8.91 11.58
C LYS A 236 -5.43 9.89 10.42
N SER A 237 -4.51 9.54 9.53
CA SER A 237 -4.25 10.39 8.35
C SER A 237 -5.48 10.42 7.42
N PRO A 238 -5.63 11.43 6.53
CA PRO A 238 -6.80 11.52 5.64
C PRO A 238 -7.09 10.20 4.89
N LEU A 239 -6.04 9.56 4.37
CA LEU A 239 -6.15 8.29 3.65
C LEU A 239 -6.50 7.08 4.54
N HIS A 240 -6.15 7.10 5.83
CA HIS A 240 -6.45 6.03 6.80
C HIS A 240 -7.73 6.29 7.60
N SER A 241 -8.33 7.47 7.45
CA SER A 241 -9.57 7.87 8.13
C SER A 241 -10.83 7.45 7.37
N LEU A 242 -10.67 6.76 6.24
CA LEU A 242 -11.73 6.35 5.33
C LEU A 242 -11.66 4.86 5.04
N LYS A 243 -12.82 4.31 4.69
CA LYS A 243 -12.91 3.00 4.07
C LYS A 243 -13.08 3.18 2.56
N TRP A 244 -12.07 2.79 1.80
CA TRP A 244 -12.08 2.89 0.33
C TRP A 244 -12.99 1.82 -0.28
N GLU A 245 -13.55 2.06 -1.46
CA GLU A 245 -14.24 1.00 -2.19
C GLU A 245 -13.20 -0.05 -2.60
N ARG A 246 -12.13 0.40 -3.25
CA ARG A 246 -11.07 -0.46 -3.76
C ARG A 246 -9.70 0.14 -3.51
N ILE A 247 -8.73 -0.70 -3.15
CA ILE A 247 -7.31 -0.35 -3.14
C ILE A 247 -6.59 -1.17 -4.20
N ILE A 248 -5.84 -0.50 -5.06
CA ILE A 248 -5.02 -1.10 -6.11
C ILE A 248 -3.55 -0.78 -5.82
N LEU A 249 -2.74 -1.81 -5.60
CA LEU A 249 -1.29 -1.69 -5.48
C LEU A 249 -0.66 -1.96 -6.83
N ASP A 250 -0.08 -0.93 -7.43
CA ASP A 250 0.76 -1.10 -8.61
C ASP A 250 2.20 -1.37 -8.18
N GLU A 251 2.88 -2.26 -8.90
CA GLU A 251 4.17 -2.83 -8.50
C GLU A 251 4.16 -3.32 -7.04
N ALA A 252 3.25 -4.25 -6.73
CA ALA A 252 2.97 -4.67 -5.35
C ALA A 252 4.19 -5.25 -4.59
N HIS A 253 5.28 -5.57 -5.29
CA HIS A 253 6.56 -5.96 -4.68
C HIS A 253 7.15 -4.86 -3.76
N PHE A 254 6.68 -3.61 -3.82
CA PHE A 254 7.06 -2.53 -2.89
C PHE A 254 6.68 -2.81 -1.44
N ILE A 255 5.68 -3.67 -1.18
CA ILE A 255 5.28 -4.06 0.17
C ILE A 255 5.83 -5.44 0.59
N LYS A 256 6.81 -6.00 -0.13
CA LYS A 256 7.32 -7.36 0.11
C LYS A 256 7.83 -7.65 1.53
N ASP A 257 8.42 -6.66 2.21
CA ASP A 257 8.81 -6.80 3.62
C ASP A 257 7.71 -6.25 4.54
N ARG A 258 6.97 -7.15 5.18
CA ARG A 258 5.93 -6.82 6.17
C ARG A 258 6.40 -5.94 7.33
N ARG A 259 7.70 -5.91 7.62
CA ARG A 259 8.27 -5.11 8.73
C ARG A 259 8.57 -3.68 8.30
N SER A 260 8.63 -3.41 7.00
CA SER A 260 8.86 -2.06 6.46
C SER A 260 7.71 -1.13 6.83
N ASN A 261 8.01 0.13 7.15
CA ASN A 261 6.97 1.09 7.50
C ASN A 261 5.96 1.30 6.36
N THR A 262 6.42 1.19 5.11
CA THR A 262 5.59 1.25 3.91
C THR A 262 4.53 0.14 3.92
N ALA A 263 4.93 -1.12 4.15
CA ALA A 263 3.99 -2.22 4.27
C ALA A 263 3.02 -2.01 5.44
N LYS A 264 3.50 -1.56 6.60
CA LYS A 264 2.61 -1.28 7.75
C LYS A 264 1.57 -0.20 7.44
N ALA A 265 1.97 0.84 6.74
CA ALA A 265 1.08 1.92 6.34
C ALA A 265 0.02 1.43 5.35
N VAL A 266 0.42 0.69 4.32
CA VAL A 266 -0.53 0.11 3.34
C VAL A 266 -1.48 -0.89 3.98
N LEU A 267 -0.98 -1.76 4.86
CA LEU A 267 -1.80 -2.77 5.56
C LEU A 267 -2.84 -2.15 6.51
N ALA A 268 -2.58 -0.95 7.01
CA ALA A 268 -3.49 -0.20 7.89
C ALA A 268 -4.62 0.52 7.13
N LEU A 269 -4.64 0.47 5.79
CA LEU A 269 -5.75 1.01 5.00
C LEU A 269 -6.94 0.05 5.01
N GLU A 270 -8.14 0.61 5.16
CA GLU A 270 -9.40 -0.13 5.10
C GLU A 270 -10.03 0.00 3.72
N SER A 271 -10.49 -1.12 3.15
CA SER A 271 -11.25 -1.12 1.89
C SER A 271 -12.21 -2.30 1.77
N SER A 272 -13.15 -2.23 0.83
CA SER A 272 -14.03 -3.35 0.49
C SER A 272 -13.36 -4.35 -0.45
N TYR A 273 -12.60 -3.85 -1.43
CA TYR A 273 -11.88 -4.65 -2.42
C TYR A 273 -10.38 -4.34 -2.44
N LYS A 274 -9.55 -5.34 -2.77
CA LYS A 274 -8.08 -5.21 -2.77
C LYS A 274 -7.44 -5.93 -3.95
N TRP A 275 -6.66 -5.20 -4.74
CA TRP A 275 -5.96 -5.73 -5.90
C TRP A 275 -4.47 -5.43 -5.83
N ALA A 276 -3.65 -6.42 -6.17
CA ALA A 276 -2.21 -6.27 -6.29
C ALA A 276 -1.78 -6.57 -7.74
N LEU A 277 -1.21 -5.58 -8.41
CA LEU A 277 -0.67 -5.67 -9.76
C LEU A 277 0.83 -5.85 -9.64
N SER A 278 1.36 -6.95 -10.19
CA SER A 278 2.80 -7.19 -10.20
C SER A 278 3.19 -8.16 -11.29
N GLY A 279 4.09 -7.76 -12.21
CA GLY A 279 4.67 -8.70 -13.16
C GLY A 279 5.65 -9.70 -12.52
N THR A 280 6.07 -9.45 -11.27
CA THR A 280 6.95 -10.35 -10.49
C THR A 280 6.43 -10.46 -9.05
N PRO A 281 5.33 -11.22 -8.82
CA PRO A 281 4.71 -11.31 -7.50
C PRO A 281 5.63 -11.95 -6.44
N LEU A 282 6.61 -12.74 -6.86
CA LEU A 282 7.63 -13.37 -6.02
C LEU A 282 9.02 -13.08 -6.60
N GLN A 283 9.91 -12.43 -5.84
CA GLN A 283 11.25 -12.10 -6.32
C GLN A 283 12.30 -13.02 -5.68
N ASN A 284 12.39 -13.02 -4.34
CA ASN A 284 13.54 -13.61 -3.64
C ASN A 284 13.15 -14.71 -2.65
N ARG A 285 11.99 -14.60 -1.99
CA ARG A 285 11.65 -15.45 -0.85
C ARG A 285 10.14 -15.64 -0.74
N VAL A 286 9.72 -16.84 -0.31
CA VAL A 286 8.32 -17.17 0.00
C VAL A 286 7.69 -16.18 0.99
N GLY A 287 8.49 -15.60 1.88
CA GLY A 287 8.03 -14.57 2.83
C GLY A 287 7.52 -13.28 2.18
N GLU A 288 7.85 -13.01 0.91
CA GLU A 288 7.34 -11.86 0.16
C GLU A 288 5.86 -12.04 -0.22
N LEU A 289 5.47 -13.27 -0.60
CA LEU A 289 4.08 -13.64 -0.88
C LEU A 289 3.18 -13.45 0.35
N TYR A 290 3.70 -13.75 1.54
CA TYR A 290 2.96 -13.56 2.79
C TYR A 290 2.50 -12.10 2.98
N SER A 291 3.28 -11.12 2.53
CA SER A 291 2.88 -9.71 2.64
C SER A 291 1.67 -9.40 1.76
N LEU A 292 1.61 -9.97 0.54
CA LEU A 292 0.48 -9.84 -0.37
C LEU A 292 -0.76 -10.59 0.13
N VAL A 293 -0.59 -11.82 0.64
CA VAL A 293 -1.67 -12.61 1.27
C VAL A 293 -2.30 -11.85 2.43
N ARG A 294 -1.49 -11.16 3.23
CA ARG A 294 -1.99 -10.32 4.32
C ARG A 294 -2.69 -9.07 3.81
N PHE A 295 -2.15 -8.41 2.79
CA PHE A 295 -2.81 -7.25 2.18
C PHE A 295 -4.22 -7.63 1.70
N LEU A 296 -4.35 -8.74 0.99
CA LEU A 296 -5.60 -9.32 0.51
C LEU A 296 -6.48 -9.94 1.62
N GLN A 297 -5.99 -10.01 2.85
CA GLN A 297 -6.71 -10.55 4.01
C GLN A 297 -7.27 -11.97 3.81
N ILE A 298 -6.59 -12.81 3.02
CA ILE A 298 -7.04 -14.18 2.72
C ILE A 298 -7.06 -15.01 4.01
N THR A 299 -8.24 -15.31 4.53
CA THR A 299 -8.40 -16.10 5.74
C THR A 299 -8.30 -17.60 5.44
N PRO A 300 -7.65 -18.41 6.30
CA PRO A 300 -7.04 -18.05 7.58
C PRO A 300 -5.55 -17.65 7.48
N TYR A 301 -4.99 -17.62 6.27
CA TYR A 301 -3.54 -17.46 6.04
C TYR A 301 -3.00 -16.06 6.35
N SER A 302 -3.87 -15.05 6.40
CA SER A 302 -3.54 -13.67 6.74
C SER A 302 -3.23 -13.46 8.23
N TYR A 303 -3.66 -14.38 9.11
CA TYR A 303 -3.49 -14.28 10.56
C TYR A 303 -2.07 -14.64 11.01
N TYR A 304 -1.63 -14.03 12.10
CA TYR A 304 -0.63 -14.64 12.96
C TYR A 304 -1.29 -15.63 13.90
N PHE A 305 -0.73 -16.83 13.95
CA PHE A 305 -1.01 -17.81 14.98
C PHE A 305 0.08 -17.68 16.05
N CYS A 306 -0.32 -17.48 17.29
CA CYS A 306 0.61 -17.65 18.40
C CYS A 306 0.87 -19.14 18.59
N LYS A 307 2.08 -19.46 19.05
CA LYS A 307 2.43 -20.84 19.41
C LYS A 307 1.84 -21.24 20.77
N ASP A 308 1.54 -20.25 21.60
CA ASP A 308 1.14 -20.44 23.00
C ASP A 308 -0.36 -20.18 23.24
N CYS A 309 -1.10 -19.66 22.25
CA CYS A 309 -2.56 -19.49 22.30
C CYS A 309 -3.24 -19.55 20.94
N ASP A 310 -4.55 -19.84 20.92
CA ASP A 310 -5.44 -19.78 19.74
C ASP A 310 -5.75 -18.35 19.25
N CYS A 311 -5.00 -17.38 19.75
CA CYS A 311 -5.13 -15.98 19.41
C CYS A 311 -4.74 -15.74 17.93
N LYS A 312 -5.70 -15.21 17.15
CA LYS A 312 -5.55 -14.85 15.74
C LYS A 312 -5.50 -13.34 15.62
N VAL A 313 -4.41 -12.81 15.07
CA VAL A 313 -4.18 -11.35 15.04
C VAL A 313 -3.86 -10.91 13.61
N LEU A 314 -4.65 -9.94 13.10
CA LEU A 314 -4.41 -9.28 11.82
C LEU A 314 -3.48 -8.06 11.95
N ASP A 315 -3.35 -7.45 13.14
CA ASP A 315 -2.55 -6.23 13.39
C ASP A 315 -1.88 -6.20 14.78
N TYR A 316 -0.71 -5.55 14.86
CA TYR A 316 0.11 -5.38 16.08
C TYR A 316 -0.07 -4.01 16.73
#